data_AF-A0A4D7C702-F1
#
_entry.id   AF-A0A4D7C702-F1
#
_cell.length_a   1.000
_cell.length_b   1.000
_cell.length_c   1.000
_cell.angle_alpha   90.00
_cell.angle_beta   90.00
_cell.angle_gamma   90.00
#
_symmetry.space_group_name_H-M   'P 1'
#
loop_
_entity.id
_entity.type
_entity.pdbx_description
1 polymer ?
#
loop_
_entity_poly.entity_id
_entity_poly.type
_entity_poly.pdbx_seq_one_letter_code
_entity_poly.pdbx_strand_id
1 'polypeptide(L)'
;MAPQISEGLDGLLNLNLRYSSKYNTGSDLDPEKTQLGFVVVNLRAGVSDPDGKWALEFFAQNLFNKNYTQVAFDAPFQAPGGNTLGNPFVTTSNQTFNAFLGEPRTFGVTLKGRF
;
A
#
# COMPACT_ATOMS: atom_id res chain seq x y z
N MET A 1 23.22 -15.26 5.77
CA MET A 1 22.98 -16.70 5.90
C MET A 1 21.67 -16.85 6.66
N ALA A 2 20.71 -17.58 6.13
CA ALA A 2 19.44 -17.84 6.82
C ALA A 2 19.69 -18.85 7.95
N PRO A 3 19.01 -18.75 9.11
CA PRO A 3 19.20 -19.71 10.19
C PRO A 3 18.71 -21.10 9.77
N GLN A 4 19.48 -22.12 10.13
CA GLN A 4 19.07 -23.52 9.94
C GLN A 4 17.91 -23.84 10.90
N ILE A 5 16.81 -24.35 10.36
CA ILE A 5 15.59 -24.69 11.11
C ILE A 5 15.39 -26.21 11.27
N SER A 6 16.04 -27.01 10.42
CA SER A 6 16.17 -28.46 10.57
C SER A 6 17.41 -28.97 9.83
N GLU A 7 17.74 -30.26 9.98
CA GLU A 7 18.75 -30.89 9.12
C GLU A 7 18.37 -30.70 7.65
N GLY A 8 19.29 -30.10 6.87
CA GLY A 8 19.08 -29.84 5.44
C GLY A 8 18.11 -28.71 5.07
N LEU A 9 17.71 -27.83 6.00
CA LEU A 9 16.78 -26.73 5.70
C LEU A 9 17.12 -25.43 6.43
N ASP A 10 17.24 -24.35 5.66
CA ASP A 10 17.35 -22.98 6.14
C ASP A 10 15.99 -22.28 6.08
N GLY A 11 15.71 -21.45 7.09
CA GLY A 11 14.45 -20.70 7.21
C GLY A 11 14.63 -19.20 7.02
N LEU A 12 13.68 -18.57 6.32
CA LEU A 12 13.61 -17.12 6.12
C LEU A 12 12.32 -16.58 6.74
N LEU A 13 12.43 -15.49 7.50
CA LEU A 13 11.31 -14.67 7.93
C LEU A 13 11.68 -13.19 7.81
N ASN A 14 10.85 -12.41 7.12
CA ASN A 14 11.02 -10.99 6.93
C ASN A 14 9.68 -10.28 7.11
N LEU A 15 9.66 -9.23 7.95
CA LEU A 15 8.49 -8.40 8.18
C LEU A 15 8.87 -6.93 7.93
N ASN A 16 8.09 -6.25 7.10
CA ASN A 16 8.27 -4.84 6.77
C ASN A 16 7.02 -4.06 7.20
N LEU A 17 7.21 -3.03 8.02
CA LEU A 17 6.15 -2.15 8.49
C LEU A 17 6.41 -0.74 7.97
N ARG A 18 5.41 -0.14 7.33
CA ARG A 18 5.43 1.26 6.90
C ARG A 18 4.30 2.00 7.59
N TYR A 19 4.64 3.07 8.30
CA TYR A 19 3.68 3.98 8.91
C TYR A 19 3.73 5.33 8.21
N SER A 20 2.55 5.90 7.99
CA SER A 20 2.37 7.27 7.53
C SER A 20 1.40 7.97 8.45
N SER A 21 1.74 9.16 8.92
CA SER A 21 0.83 10.02 9.68
C SER A 21 -0.28 10.55 8.76
N LYS A 22 -1.23 11.33 9.32
CA LYS A 22 -2.22 12.05 8.52
C LYS A 22 -1.50 13.07 7.61
N TYR A 23 -1.86 13.12 6.33
CA TYR A 23 -1.34 14.11 5.38
C TYR A 23 -2.36 14.43 4.29
N ASN A 24 -2.21 15.59 3.63
CA ASN A 24 -3.00 15.92 2.46
C ASN A 24 -2.36 15.30 1.21
N THR A 25 -3.15 14.57 0.41
CA THR A 25 -2.69 13.88 -0.80
C THR A 25 -2.79 14.72 -2.07
N GLY A 26 -3.39 15.92 -1.98
CA GLY A 26 -3.53 16.90 -3.05
C GLY A 26 -2.66 18.15 -2.84
N SER A 27 -2.22 18.76 -3.94
CA SER A 27 -1.36 19.95 -3.92
C SER A 27 -2.08 21.26 -3.61
N ASP A 28 -3.38 21.29 -3.86
CA ASP A 28 -4.30 22.42 -3.62
C ASP A 28 -4.79 22.48 -2.17
N LEU A 29 -4.37 21.52 -1.34
CA LEU A 29 -4.63 21.46 0.10
C LEU A 29 -6.11 21.35 0.48
N ASP A 30 -6.96 20.91 -0.45
CA ASP A 30 -8.39 20.66 -0.23
C ASP A 30 -8.57 19.66 0.95
N PRO A 31 -9.31 20.02 2.02
CA PRO A 31 -9.51 19.15 3.18
C PRO A 31 -10.04 17.76 2.80
N GLU A 32 -10.84 17.65 1.74
CA GLU A 32 -11.46 16.43 1.22
C GLU A 32 -10.41 15.42 0.69
N LYS A 33 -9.20 15.88 0.36
CA LYS A 33 -8.06 15.07 -0.11
C LYS A 33 -7.14 14.60 1.03
N THR A 34 -7.57 14.79 2.27
CA THR A 34 -6.79 14.40 3.44
C THR A 34 -6.85 12.90 3.68
N GLN A 35 -5.70 12.24 3.62
CA GLN A 35 -5.56 10.85 3.99
C GLN A 35 -5.25 10.72 5.48
N LEU A 36 -6.03 9.90 6.18
CA LEU A 36 -5.78 9.56 7.57
C LEU A 36 -4.51 8.73 7.72
N GLY A 37 -3.88 8.80 8.89
CA GLY A 37 -2.70 7.99 9.16
C GLY A 37 -3.00 6.50 9.03
N PHE A 38 -2.05 5.75 8.45
CA PHE A 38 -2.20 4.33 8.18
C PHE A 38 -0.89 3.57 8.38
N VAL A 39 -1.02 2.26 8.59
CA VAL A 39 0.10 1.33 8.70
C VAL A 39 -0.08 0.24 7.64
N VAL A 40 0.92 0.01 6.81
CA VAL A 40 0.99 -1.12 5.89
C VAL A 40 2.00 -2.12 6.42
N VAL A 41 1.63 -3.40 6.47
CA VAL A 41 2.51 -4.49 6.89
C VAL A 41 2.67 -5.48 5.74
N ASN A 42 3.92 -5.83 5.45
CA ASN A 42 4.30 -6.84 4.47
C ASN A 42 5.06 -7.97 5.17
N LEU A 43 4.85 -9.19 4.71
CA LEU A 43 5.44 -10.40 5.27
C LEU A 43 6.04 -11.24 4.14
N ARG A 44 7.21 -11.82 4.39
CA ARG A 44 7.81 -12.86 3.57
C ARG A 44 8.35 -13.96 4.46
N ALA A 45 8.02 -15.20 4.13
CA ALA A 45 8.50 -16.38 4.83
C ALA A 45 8.93 -17.42 3.79
N GLY A 46 9.96 -18.21 4.08
CA GLY A 46 10.43 -19.19 3.12
C GLY A 46 11.38 -20.21 3.72
N VAL A 47 11.67 -21.23 2.93
CA VAL A 47 12.60 -22.30 3.25
C VAL A 47 13.51 -22.57 2.06
N SER A 48 14.75 -22.94 2.33
CA SER A 48 15.76 -23.19 1.30
C SER A 48 16.73 -24.30 1.68
N ASP A 49 17.36 -24.88 0.67
CA ASP A 49 18.48 -25.80 0.84
C ASP A 49 19.72 -25.06 1.37
N PRO A 50 20.44 -25.57 2.39
CA PRO A 50 21.67 -24.96 2.90
C PRO A 50 22.79 -24.84 1.86
N ASP A 51 22.83 -25.74 0.86
CA ASP A 51 23.76 -25.64 -0.27
C ASP A 51 23.26 -24.68 -1.38
N GLY A 52 22.09 -24.07 -1.19
CA GLY A 52 21.51 -23.08 -2.09
C GLY A 52 20.97 -23.64 -3.41
N LYS A 53 20.71 -24.96 -3.48
CA LYS A 53 20.20 -25.60 -4.71
C LYS A 53 18.79 -25.17 -5.07
N TRP A 54 17.95 -24.93 -4.07
CA TRP A 54 16.57 -24.49 -4.24
C TRP A 54 16.10 -23.60 -3.09
N ALA A 55 15.08 -22.79 -3.35
CA ALA A 55 14.36 -22.02 -2.33
C ALA A 55 12.88 -21.85 -2.69
N LEU A 56 12.03 -21.92 -1.68
CA LEU A 56 10.60 -21.67 -1.77
C LEU A 56 10.22 -20.55 -0.80
N GLU A 57 9.68 -19.45 -1.31
CA GLU A 57 9.29 -18.28 -0.52
C GLU A 57 7.84 -17.90 -0.79
N PHE A 58 7.10 -17.61 0.28
CA PHE A 58 5.77 -17.04 0.25
C PHE A 58 5.84 -15.59 0.68
N PHE A 59 5.05 -14.73 0.04
CA PHE A 59 4.95 -13.32 0.43
C PHE A 59 3.51 -12.83 0.44
N ALA A 60 3.28 -11.85 1.32
CA ALA A 60 2.05 -11.10 1.44
C ALA A 60 2.41 -9.61 1.51
N GLN A 61 1.89 -8.82 0.57
CA GLN A 61 1.96 -7.37 0.59
C GLN A 61 0.62 -6.82 1.06
N ASN A 62 0.66 -5.76 1.88
CA ASN A 62 -0.51 -5.17 2.52
C ASN A 62 -1.36 -6.24 3.24
N LEU A 63 -0.72 -6.98 4.15
CA LEU A 63 -1.25 -8.17 4.83
C LEU A 63 -2.63 -7.92 5.47
N PHE A 64 -2.83 -6.74 6.05
CA PHE A 64 -4.09 -6.33 6.71
C PHE A 64 -5.08 -5.62 5.79
N ASN A 65 -4.84 -5.63 4.47
CA ASN A 65 -5.73 -5.06 3.46
C ASN A 65 -6.15 -3.62 3.76
N LYS A 66 -5.17 -2.75 4.05
CA LYS A 66 -5.44 -1.34 4.27
C LYS A 66 -5.64 -0.63 2.94
N ASN A 67 -6.80 -0.01 2.80
CA ASN A 67 -7.08 0.91 1.71
C ASN A 67 -6.52 2.27 2.07
N TYR A 68 -5.71 2.82 1.18
CA TYR A 68 -5.13 4.15 1.34
C TYR A 68 -5.00 4.82 -0.03
N THR A 69 -5.00 6.14 -0.04
CA THR A 69 -4.81 6.94 -1.26
C THR A 69 -3.37 7.41 -1.34
N GLN A 70 -2.73 7.20 -2.50
CA GLN A 70 -1.39 7.72 -2.76
C GLN A 70 -1.46 9.20 -3.13
N VAL A 71 -2.34 9.52 -4.08
CA VAL A 71 -2.55 10.88 -4.61
C VAL A 71 -4.03 11.04 -4.90
N ALA A 72 -4.62 12.14 -4.43
CA ALA A 72 -5.95 12.58 -4.84
C ALA A 72 -5.83 13.87 -5.66
N PHE A 73 -6.68 14.03 -6.66
CA PHE A 73 -6.66 15.15 -7.59
C PHE A 73 -8.06 15.56 -7.99
N ASP A 74 -8.21 16.81 -8.41
CA ASP A 74 -9.49 17.30 -8.93
C ASP A 74 -9.86 16.60 -10.22
N ALA A 75 -11.13 16.30 -10.37
CA ALA A 75 -11.71 15.82 -11.61
C ALA A 75 -12.41 17.00 -12.31
N PRO A 76 -11.66 17.91 -12.96
CA PRO A 76 -12.27 19.07 -13.60
C PRO A 76 -13.30 18.61 -14.63
N PHE A 77 -14.40 19.36 -14.73
CA PHE A 77 -15.52 19.09 -15.64
C PHE A 77 -16.32 17.80 -15.37
N GLN A 78 -15.98 17.02 -14.32
CA GLN A 78 -16.77 15.84 -13.91
C GLN A 78 -17.81 16.17 -12.83
N ALA A 79 -17.71 17.35 -12.22
CA ALA A 79 -18.67 17.83 -11.24
C ALA A 79 -19.74 18.70 -11.91
N PRO A 80 -21.02 18.61 -11.49
CA PRO A 80 -22.07 19.49 -11.99
C PRO A 80 -21.91 20.89 -11.38
N GLY A 81 -21.01 21.70 -11.94
CA GLY A 81 -20.83 23.12 -11.60
C GLY A 81 -20.26 23.39 -10.20
N GLY A 82 -19.24 24.24 -10.13
CA GLY A 82 -18.76 24.82 -8.88
C GLY A 82 -19.87 25.60 -8.15
N ASN A 83 -19.71 25.72 -6.83
CA ASN A 83 -20.54 26.51 -5.89
C ASN A 83 -22.05 26.61 -6.22
N THR A 84 -22.84 25.60 -5.86
CA THR A 84 -24.31 25.71 -5.91
C THR A 84 -24.90 26.79 -5.00
N LEU A 85 -24.08 27.46 -4.19
CA LEU A 85 -24.41 28.63 -3.39
C LEU A 85 -23.35 29.69 -3.67
N GLY A 86 -23.69 30.81 -4.32
CA GLY A 86 -22.81 31.95 -4.59
C GLY A 86 -22.34 32.72 -3.33
N ASN A 87 -22.13 32.02 -2.21
CA ASN A 87 -21.72 32.56 -0.93
C ASN A 87 -20.22 32.27 -0.70
N PRO A 88 -19.35 33.31 -0.64
CA PRO A 88 -17.91 33.14 -0.43
C PRO A 88 -17.53 32.64 0.98
N PHE A 89 -18.50 32.52 1.88
CA PHE A 89 -18.32 32.06 3.26
C PHE A 89 -18.86 30.63 3.52
N VAL A 90 -19.40 29.97 2.50
CA VAL A 90 -19.90 28.59 2.61
C VAL A 90 -19.13 27.70 1.63
N THR A 91 -18.22 26.89 2.16
CA THR A 91 -17.44 25.91 1.41
C THR A 91 -18.26 24.63 1.19
N THR A 92 -19.33 24.67 0.40
CA THR A 92 -19.90 23.42 -0.13
C THR A 92 -19.10 23.03 -1.37
N SER A 93 -18.06 22.21 -1.19
CA SER A 93 -17.32 21.63 -2.31
C SER A 93 -18.22 20.61 -3.01
N ASN A 94 -18.89 21.03 -4.09
CA ASN A 94 -19.55 20.13 -5.04
C ASN A 94 -18.54 19.63 -6.10
N GLN A 95 -17.24 19.63 -5.78
CA GLN A 95 -16.17 19.20 -6.68
C GLN A 95 -16.05 17.67 -6.64
N THR A 96 -15.80 17.10 -7.80
CA THR A 96 -15.52 15.66 -7.93
C THR A 96 -14.01 15.45 -7.80
N PHE A 97 -13.63 14.42 -7.05
CA PHE A 97 -12.23 14.05 -6.85
C PHE A 97 -11.97 12.64 -7.36
N ASN A 98 -10.80 12.43 -7.95
CA ASN A 98 -10.29 11.12 -8.32
C ASN A 98 -9.04 10.81 -7.50
N ALA A 99 -8.67 9.53 -7.41
CA ALA A 99 -7.57 9.08 -6.58
C ALA A 99 -6.80 7.91 -7.22
N PHE A 100 -5.48 7.95 -7.08
CA PHE A 100 -4.63 6.78 -7.25
C PHE A 100 -4.54 6.02 -5.93
N LEU A 101 -5.17 4.84 -5.90
CA LEU A 101 -5.20 4.00 -4.70
C LEU A 101 -3.85 3.30 -4.49
N GLY A 102 -3.54 3.07 -3.22
CA GLY A 102 -2.43 2.22 -2.81
C GLY A 102 -2.64 0.77 -3.23
N GLU A 103 -1.56 0.00 -3.27
CA GLU A 103 -1.60 -1.39 -3.70
C GLU A 103 -2.55 -2.22 -2.81
N PRO A 104 -3.44 -3.01 -3.42
CA PRO A 104 -4.31 -3.91 -2.66
C PRO A 104 -3.49 -5.02 -2.02
N ARG A 105 -4.11 -5.74 -1.09
CA ARG A 105 -3.52 -6.96 -0.52
C ARG A 105 -3.19 -7.96 -1.62
N THR A 106 -1.93 -8.34 -1.71
CA THR A 106 -1.40 -9.21 -2.76
C THR A 106 -0.59 -10.34 -2.15
N PHE A 107 -0.77 -11.56 -2.65
CA PHE A 107 -0.04 -12.74 -2.22
C PHE A 107 0.70 -13.36 -3.38
N GLY A 108 1.80 -14.04 -3.09
CA GLY A 108 2.49 -14.80 -4.13
C GLY A 108 3.53 -15.75 -3.57
N VAL A 109 4.09 -16.52 -4.50
CA VAL A 109 5.10 -17.53 -4.24
C VAL A 109 6.26 -17.31 -5.18
N THR A 110 7.48 -17.57 -4.71
CA THR A 110 8.70 -17.55 -5.50
C THR A 110 9.39 -18.89 -5.32
N LEU A 111 9.67 -19.56 -6.45
CA LEU A 111 10.49 -20.77 -6.50
C LEU A 111 11.81 -20.41 -7.19
N LYS A 112 12.93 -20.79 -6.58
CA LYS A 112 14.27 -20.61 -7.14
C LYS A 112 14.95 -21.97 -7.26
N GLY A 113 15.67 -22.18 -8.34
CA GLY A 113 16.49 -23.37 -8.58
C GLY A 113 17.83 -22.98 -9.19
N ARG A 114 18.89 -23.67 -8.78
CA ARG A 114 20.24 -23.52 -9.31
C ARG A 114 20.77 -24.90 -9.69
N PHE A 115 21.29 -25.01 -10.92
CA PHE A 115 21.78 -26.24 -11.53
C PHE A 115 23.27 -26.12 -11.86
#